data_AF-A0AAJ6L2R1-F1
#
_entry.id   AF-A0AAJ6L2R1-F1
#
_cell.length_a   1.000
_cell.length_b   1.000
_cell.length_c   1.000
_cell.angle_alpha   90.00
_cell.angle_beta   90.00
_cell.angle_gamma   90.00
#
_symmetry.space_group_name_H-M   'P 1'
#
loop_
_entity.id
_entity.type
_entity.pdbx_description
1 polymer ?
#
loop_
_entity_poly.entity_id
_entity_poly.type
_entity_poly.pdbx_seq_one_letter_code
_entity_poly.pdbx_strand_id
1 'polypeptide(L)'
;MQATENAALPGERAPVIVNVDRWQAGLPPAAWPATFPANGEIWRRDVFAVAGAYRAGSASACQLLTAVLVWGYGPIGYGPWRTAKSLAADPDGKRLAYALEEVSGSAPDEAALGTAYRRLSDPDHARLPWLGPGLFTKVLYFVGYQRGVGGVQPLILDRVVASRLPAEAGVSRDNGWSTEEWLVYLRWASGQAQARGVEPDAVEMAVVHDG
;
A
#
# COMPACT_ATOMS: atom_id res chain seq x y z
N MET A 1 -0.21 5.99 -30.06
CA MET A 1 -0.01 4.54 -29.87
C MET A 1 -0.68 4.18 -28.56
N GLN A 2 -1.97 3.82 -28.63
CA GLN A 2 -2.85 3.50 -27.51
C GLN A 2 -3.10 1.99 -27.53
N ALA A 3 -2.76 1.30 -26.43
CA ALA A 3 -3.36 0.04 -25.97
C ALA A 3 -2.47 -0.61 -24.87
N THR A 4 -2.60 -0.21 -23.60
CA THR A 4 -2.27 -1.02 -22.40
C THR A 4 -2.81 -0.40 -21.11
N GLU A 5 -4.03 0.15 -21.07
CA GLU A 5 -4.55 0.77 -19.82
C GLU A 5 -5.38 -0.18 -18.93
N ASN A 6 -5.70 -1.40 -19.39
CA ASN A 6 -6.55 -2.35 -18.66
C ASN A 6 -5.86 -3.65 -18.21
N ALA A 7 -4.53 -3.76 -18.36
CA ALA A 7 -3.82 -4.99 -18.00
C ALA A 7 -3.53 -5.06 -16.49
N ALA A 8 -3.51 -6.29 -15.94
CA ALA A 8 -2.94 -6.56 -14.63
C ALA A 8 -1.45 -6.15 -14.60
N LEU A 9 -0.93 -5.78 -13.42
CA LEU A 9 0.51 -5.55 -13.29
C LEU A 9 1.28 -6.87 -13.48
N PRO A 10 2.53 -6.85 -13.99
CA PRO A 10 3.34 -8.07 -14.08
C PRO A 10 3.41 -8.80 -12.73
N GLY A 11 3.02 -10.08 -12.70
CA GLY A 11 2.96 -10.90 -11.48
C GLY A 11 1.62 -10.85 -10.73
N GLU A 12 0.74 -9.89 -11.03
CA GLU A 12 -0.60 -9.80 -10.43
C GLU A 12 -1.55 -10.78 -11.11
N ARG A 13 -2.02 -11.80 -10.38
CA ARG A 13 -2.78 -12.92 -10.96
C ARG A 13 -4.28 -12.69 -11.10
N ALA A 14 -4.89 -11.98 -10.16
CA ALA A 14 -6.33 -11.82 -10.05
C ALA A 14 -6.68 -10.52 -9.31
N PRO A 15 -7.86 -9.93 -9.58
CA PRO A 15 -8.34 -8.80 -8.81
C PRO A 15 -8.74 -9.22 -7.40
N VAL A 16 -8.78 -8.24 -6.51
CA VAL A 16 -9.46 -8.36 -5.23
C VAL A 16 -10.95 -8.12 -5.45
N ILE A 17 -11.78 -9.12 -5.10
CA ILE A 17 -13.23 -9.03 -5.21
C ILE A 17 -13.82 -8.42 -3.94
N VAL A 18 -14.62 -7.35 -4.10
CA VAL A 18 -15.27 -6.64 -3.00
C VAL A 18 -16.75 -6.41 -3.25
N ASN A 19 -17.55 -6.36 -2.18
CA ASN A 19 -18.92 -5.88 -2.25
C ASN A 19 -18.93 -4.34 -2.10
N VAL A 20 -19.01 -3.64 -3.23
CA VAL A 20 -18.94 -2.16 -3.28
C VAL A 20 -20.02 -1.52 -2.42
N ASP A 21 -21.27 -1.96 -2.52
CA ASP A 21 -22.40 -1.41 -1.76
C ASP A 21 -22.16 -1.50 -0.25
N ARG A 22 -21.66 -2.65 0.23
CA ARG A 22 -21.33 -2.85 1.65
C ARG A 22 -20.22 -1.90 2.11
N TRP A 23 -19.22 -1.67 1.26
CA TRP A 23 -18.14 -0.74 1.57
C TRP A 23 -18.63 0.71 1.59
N GLN A 24 -19.40 1.13 0.59
CA GLN A 24 -19.97 2.48 0.53
C GLN A 24 -20.92 2.76 1.69
N ALA A 25 -21.78 1.81 2.06
CA ALA A 25 -22.69 1.95 3.20
C ALA A 25 -21.96 2.06 4.55
N GLY A 26 -20.74 1.51 4.65
CA GLY A 26 -19.95 1.49 5.87
C GLY A 26 -19.03 2.70 6.05
N LEU A 27 -18.93 3.59 5.07
CA LEU A 27 -17.94 4.67 5.03
C LEU A 27 -18.57 6.05 4.85
N PRO A 28 -17.89 7.14 5.27
CA PRO A 28 -18.30 8.50 4.89
C PRO A 28 -18.31 8.66 3.36
N PRO A 29 -19.37 9.24 2.75
CA PRO A 29 -19.46 9.38 1.29
C PRO A 29 -18.25 10.09 0.66
N ALA A 30 -17.72 11.13 1.32
CA ALA A 30 -16.56 11.88 0.86
C ALA A 30 -15.25 11.09 0.86
N ALA A 31 -15.18 9.96 1.58
CA ALA A 31 -14.01 9.10 1.60
C ALA A 31 -13.98 8.09 0.44
N TRP A 32 -15.08 7.93 -0.31
CA TRP A 32 -15.09 7.03 -1.46
C TRP A 32 -14.29 7.65 -2.64
N PRO A 33 -13.34 6.93 -3.25
CA PRO A 33 -12.61 7.44 -4.40
C PRO A 33 -13.51 7.51 -5.65
N ALA A 34 -13.52 8.65 -6.34
CA ALA A 34 -14.36 8.83 -7.54
C ALA A 34 -13.97 7.90 -8.71
N THR A 35 -12.70 7.52 -8.80
CA THR A 35 -12.15 6.70 -9.88
C THR A 35 -12.20 5.20 -9.58
N PHE A 36 -12.80 4.78 -8.46
CA PHE A 36 -12.82 3.37 -8.07
C PHE A 36 -13.80 2.54 -8.92
N PRO A 37 -13.43 1.32 -9.34
CA PRO A 37 -14.30 0.44 -10.12
C PRO A 37 -15.62 0.12 -9.40
N ALA A 38 -16.73 0.30 -10.11
CA ALA A 38 -18.07 -0.02 -9.57
C ALA A 38 -18.39 -1.52 -9.62
N ASN A 39 -17.67 -2.31 -10.42
CA ASN A 39 -17.90 -3.75 -10.58
C ASN A 39 -17.37 -4.61 -9.41
N GLY A 40 -16.66 -4.01 -8.45
CA GLY A 40 -16.08 -4.71 -7.31
C GLY A 40 -14.83 -5.52 -7.60
N GLU A 41 -14.25 -5.41 -8.80
CA GLU A 41 -12.97 -6.02 -9.14
C GLU A 41 -11.85 -4.98 -9.02
N ILE A 42 -11.09 -5.04 -7.94
CA ILE A 42 -10.07 -4.03 -7.62
C ILE A 42 -8.68 -4.59 -7.88
N TRP A 43 -7.96 -3.97 -8.80
CA TRP A 43 -6.57 -4.27 -9.14
C TRP A 43 -5.63 -3.23 -8.51
N ARG A 44 -4.33 -3.55 -8.42
CA ARG A 44 -3.31 -2.58 -7.99
C ARG A 44 -3.34 -1.31 -8.84
N ARG A 45 -3.60 -1.42 -10.15
CA ARG A 45 -3.71 -0.24 -11.04
C ARG A 45 -4.79 0.76 -10.60
N ASP A 46 -5.90 0.27 -10.04
CA ASP A 46 -7.00 1.13 -9.60
C ASP A 46 -6.59 1.92 -8.35
N VAL A 47 -5.86 1.29 -7.43
CA VAL A 47 -5.31 1.94 -6.25
C VAL A 47 -4.18 2.92 -6.62
N PHE A 48 -3.33 2.56 -7.57
CA PHE A 48 -2.32 3.47 -8.12
C PHE A 48 -2.93 4.70 -8.79
N ALA A 49 -4.08 4.55 -9.48
CA ALA A 49 -4.80 5.69 -10.06
C ALA A 49 -5.26 6.66 -8.96
N VAL A 50 -5.79 6.16 -7.84
CA VAL A 50 -6.14 7.00 -6.68
C VAL A 50 -4.91 7.63 -6.03
N ALA A 51 -3.81 6.88 -5.90
CA ALA A 51 -2.57 7.43 -5.36
C ALA A 51 -1.97 8.53 -6.26
N GLY A 52 -2.07 8.37 -7.58
CA GLY A 52 -1.73 9.41 -8.54
C GLY A 52 -2.60 10.66 -8.38
N ALA A 53 -3.91 10.47 -8.25
CA ALA A 53 -4.85 11.57 -7.98
C ALA A 53 -4.54 12.29 -6.66
N TYR A 54 -4.15 11.55 -5.61
CA TYR A 54 -3.71 12.11 -4.33
C TYR A 54 -2.45 12.96 -4.49
N ARG A 55 -1.40 12.44 -5.13
CA ARG A 55 -0.17 13.20 -5.41
C ARG A 55 -0.43 14.45 -6.26
N ALA A 56 -1.40 14.39 -7.17
CA ALA A 56 -1.82 15.53 -7.98
C ALA A 56 -2.75 16.53 -7.24
N GLY A 57 -3.11 16.27 -5.98
CA GLY A 57 -4.00 17.13 -5.19
C GLY A 57 -5.48 17.05 -5.55
N SER A 58 -5.87 16.07 -6.38
CA SER A 58 -7.26 15.85 -6.84
C SER A 58 -8.01 14.77 -6.04
N ALA A 59 -7.33 14.05 -5.15
CA ALA A 59 -7.94 13.15 -4.17
C ALA A 59 -7.40 13.46 -2.77
N SER A 60 -8.24 13.24 -1.75
CA SER A 60 -7.84 13.41 -0.34
C SER A 60 -7.05 12.22 0.20
N ALA A 61 -6.34 12.41 1.31
CA ALA A 61 -5.69 11.31 2.03
C ALA A 61 -6.73 10.27 2.53
N CYS A 62 -7.95 10.68 2.87
CA CYS A 62 -9.05 9.78 3.22
C CYS A 62 -9.49 8.89 2.05
N GLN A 63 -9.53 9.43 0.82
CA GLN A 63 -9.81 8.65 -0.38
C GLN A 63 -8.69 7.67 -0.70
N LEU A 64 -7.44 8.10 -0.59
CA LEU A 64 -6.28 7.21 -0.71
C LEU A 64 -6.36 6.06 0.32
N LEU A 65 -6.58 6.37 1.60
CA LEU A 65 -6.67 5.35 2.64
C LEU A 65 -7.80 4.36 2.36
N THR A 66 -8.97 4.87 1.95
CA THR A 66 -10.11 4.05 1.58
C THR A 66 -9.77 3.10 0.43
N ALA A 67 -9.15 3.61 -0.63
CA ALA A 67 -8.74 2.79 -1.77
C ALA A 67 -7.81 1.64 -1.35
N VAL A 68 -6.79 1.95 -0.56
CA VAL A 68 -5.82 0.96 -0.08
C VAL A 68 -6.47 -0.07 0.83
N LEU A 69 -7.39 0.34 1.72
CA LEU A 69 -8.03 -0.56 2.68
C LEU A 69 -9.13 -1.41 2.03
N VAL A 70 -9.87 -0.89 1.04
CA VAL A 70 -10.80 -1.69 0.23
C VAL A 70 -10.03 -2.82 -0.47
N TRP A 71 -8.90 -2.49 -1.11
CA TRP A 71 -8.04 -3.49 -1.76
C TRP A 71 -7.37 -4.44 -0.75
N GLY A 72 -6.87 -3.90 0.37
CA GLY A 72 -6.10 -4.67 1.36
C GLY A 72 -6.95 -5.63 2.22
N TYR A 73 -8.19 -5.26 2.55
CA TYR A 73 -9.12 -6.16 3.24
C TYR A 73 -9.90 -7.06 2.29
N GLY A 74 -10.14 -6.61 1.05
CA GLY A 74 -10.87 -7.37 0.05
C GLY A 74 -12.24 -7.86 0.53
N PRO A 75 -12.52 -9.17 0.51
CA PRO A 75 -13.82 -9.73 0.88
C PRO A 75 -14.06 -9.77 2.40
N ILE A 76 -13.09 -9.38 3.23
CA ILE A 76 -13.17 -9.50 4.68
C ILE A 76 -14.26 -8.57 5.26
N GLY A 77 -15.27 -9.17 5.89
CA GLY A 77 -16.50 -8.46 6.29
C GLY A 77 -16.34 -7.34 7.32
N TYR A 78 -15.27 -7.35 8.13
CA TYR A 78 -14.99 -6.26 9.09
C TYR A 78 -14.15 -5.11 8.50
N GLY A 79 -13.73 -5.21 7.22
CA GLY A 79 -12.95 -4.19 6.52
C GLY A 79 -13.60 -2.79 6.53
N PRO A 80 -14.88 -2.63 6.16
CA PRO A 80 -15.56 -1.34 6.20
C PRO A 80 -15.57 -0.72 7.60
N TRP A 81 -15.90 -1.51 8.63
CA TRP A 81 -15.96 -1.02 10.01
C TRP A 81 -14.58 -0.57 10.52
N ARG A 82 -13.51 -1.34 10.26
CA ARG A 82 -12.14 -0.96 10.66
C ARG A 82 -11.68 0.30 9.95
N THR A 83 -11.98 0.41 8.65
CA THR A 83 -11.66 1.58 7.83
C THR A 83 -12.38 2.82 8.35
N ALA A 84 -13.67 2.71 8.67
CA ALA A 84 -14.43 3.79 9.29
C ALA A 84 -13.83 4.26 10.62
N LYS A 85 -13.28 3.34 11.43
CA LYS A 85 -12.58 3.69 12.67
C LYS A 85 -11.26 4.44 12.41
N SER A 86 -10.48 4.05 11.40
CA SER A 86 -9.28 4.78 10.99
C SER A 86 -9.62 6.19 10.51
N LEU A 87 -10.64 6.32 9.64
CA LEU A 87 -11.09 7.60 9.10
C LEU A 87 -11.66 8.52 10.20
N ALA A 88 -12.43 7.98 11.14
CA ALA A 88 -12.97 8.78 12.25
C ALA A 88 -11.88 9.34 13.18
N ALA A 89 -10.71 8.70 13.24
CA ALA A 89 -9.56 9.17 14.02
C ALA A 89 -8.70 10.21 13.29
N ASP A 90 -8.94 10.43 12.00
CA ASP A 90 -8.28 11.44 11.16
C ASP A 90 -9.23 11.93 10.06
N PRO A 91 -10.33 12.62 10.42
CA PRO A 91 -11.43 12.92 9.49
C PRO A 91 -11.02 13.83 8.32
N ASP A 92 -10.03 14.71 8.56
CA ASP A 92 -9.47 15.59 7.54
C ASP A 92 -8.28 14.96 6.78
N GLY A 93 -7.83 13.77 7.19
CA GLY A 93 -6.67 13.09 6.61
C GLY A 93 -5.34 13.78 6.89
N LYS A 94 -5.26 14.70 7.87
CA LYS A 94 -4.06 15.51 8.16
C LYS A 94 -2.93 14.68 8.72
N ARG A 95 -3.23 13.72 9.60
CA ARG A 95 -2.21 12.84 10.19
C ARG A 95 -1.63 11.92 9.13
N LEU A 96 -2.48 11.36 8.28
CA LEU A 96 -2.03 10.54 7.16
C LEU A 96 -1.22 11.37 6.15
N ALA A 97 -1.67 12.57 5.78
CA ALA A 97 -0.91 13.44 4.87
C ALA A 97 0.46 13.81 5.45
N TYR A 98 0.54 14.13 6.75
CA TYR A 98 1.80 14.35 7.45
C TYR A 98 2.74 13.13 7.40
N ALA A 99 2.22 11.91 7.57
CA ALA A 99 3.04 10.70 7.45
C ALA A 99 3.58 10.49 6.03
N LEU A 100 2.84 10.94 5.02
CA LEU A 100 3.12 10.67 3.61
C LEU A 100 3.89 11.79 2.90
N GLU A 101 4.15 12.91 3.56
CA GLU A 101 4.72 14.13 2.97
C GLU A 101 5.97 13.85 2.13
N GLU A 102 6.97 13.18 2.71
CA GLU A 102 8.26 12.90 2.05
C GLU A 102 8.15 11.80 0.99
N VAL A 103 7.22 10.84 1.16
CA VAL A 103 7.05 9.71 0.23
C VAL A 103 6.12 10.00 -0.94
N SER A 104 5.40 11.12 -0.89
CA SER A 104 4.53 11.58 -1.98
C SER A 104 5.29 12.30 -3.09
N GLY A 105 6.56 12.65 -2.84
CA GLY A 105 7.47 13.24 -3.83
C GLY A 105 7.94 12.25 -4.90
N SER A 106 8.71 12.75 -5.86
CA SER A 106 9.35 11.91 -6.87
C SER A 106 10.52 11.13 -6.27
N ALA A 107 10.51 9.80 -6.41
CA ALA A 107 11.57 8.88 -6.01
C ALA A 107 12.05 9.07 -4.55
N PRO A 108 11.21 8.75 -3.54
CA PRO A 108 11.61 8.88 -2.14
C PRO A 108 12.82 8.00 -1.83
N ASP A 109 13.79 8.57 -1.12
CA ASP A 109 14.96 7.83 -0.66
C ASP A 109 14.63 6.97 0.58
N GLU A 110 15.59 6.13 0.97
CA GLU A 110 15.41 5.22 2.10
C GLU A 110 15.14 5.94 3.43
N ALA A 111 15.66 7.17 3.61
CA ALA A 111 15.43 7.96 4.80
C ALA A 111 13.97 8.44 4.88
N ALA A 112 13.41 8.91 3.76
CA ALA A 112 12.00 9.27 3.63
C ALA A 112 11.09 8.07 3.91
N LEU A 113 11.42 6.89 3.37
CA LEU A 113 10.69 5.64 3.64
C LEU A 113 10.70 5.31 5.15
N GLY A 114 11.88 5.32 5.78
CA GLY A 114 12.02 5.04 7.21
C GLY A 114 11.26 6.05 8.09
N THR A 115 11.28 7.33 7.71
CA THR A 115 10.52 8.38 8.41
C THR A 115 9.01 8.17 8.31
N ALA A 116 8.48 7.88 7.12
CA ALA A 116 7.06 7.61 6.94
C ALA A 116 6.59 6.37 7.74
N TYR A 117 7.38 5.29 7.72
CA TYR A 117 7.10 4.09 8.52
C TYR A 117 7.01 4.41 10.02
N ARG A 118 8.00 5.15 10.56
CA ARG A 118 8.04 5.52 11.97
C ARG A 118 6.84 6.38 12.35
N ARG A 119 6.50 7.40 11.54
CA ARG A 119 5.33 8.27 11.76
C ARG A 119 4.04 7.45 11.85
N LEU A 120 3.86 6.45 10.97
CA LEU A 120 2.67 5.58 10.95
C LEU A 120 2.63 4.56 12.09
N SER A 121 3.77 4.23 12.67
CA SER A 121 3.89 3.27 13.77
C SER A 121 3.71 3.89 15.15
N ASP A 122 3.92 5.21 15.27
CA ASP A 122 4.01 5.92 16.54
C ASP A 122 2.67 6.60 16.94
N PRO A 123 2.11 6.30 18.14
CA PRO A 123 0.92 6.96 18.67
C PRO A 123 0.98 8.48 18.71
N ASP A 124 2.14 9.04 19.02
CA ASP A 124 2.33 10.48 19.22
C ASP A 124 2.48 11.24 17.90
N HIS A 125 2.55 10.48 16.79
CA HIS A 125 2.62 11.00 15.44
C HIS A 125 1.34 10.65 14.67
N ALA A 126 1.43 9.76 13.68
CA ALA A 126 0.38 9.53 12.70
C ALA A 126 -0.28 8.15 12.80
N ARG A 127 -0.05 7.39 13.88
CA ARG A 127 -0.70 6.08 14.04
C ARG A 127 -2.22 6.19 14.07
N LEU A 128 -2.87 5.50 13.13
CA LEU A 128 -4.33 5.36 13.07
C LEU A 128 -4.79 4.03 13.66
N PRO A 129 -5.97 3.98 14.31
CA PRO A 129 -6.50 2.73 14.82
C PRO A 129 -6.75 1.76 13.67
N TRP A 130 -6.50 0.46 13.91
CA TRP A 130 -6.67 -0.63 12.93
C TRP A 130 -5.82 -0.54 11.67
N LEU A 131 -4.84 0.37 11.63
CA LEU A 131 -3.89 0.52 10.53
C LEU A 131 -2.50 0.05 10.98
N GLY A 132 -2.33 -1.27 11.13
CA GLY A 132 -1.04 -1.87 11.49
C GLY A 132 -0.04 -1.93 10.33
N PRO A 133 1.21 -2.39 10.57
CA PRO A 133 2.27 -2.44 9.56
C PRO A 133 1.92 -3.11 8.24
N GLY A 134 1.20 -4.24 8.29
CA GLY A 134 0.77 -4.93 7.07
C GLY A 134 -0.18 -4.14 6.18
N LEU A 135 -0.88 -3.14 6.72
CA LEU A 135 -1.78 -2.26 5.98
C LEU A 135 -1.10 -0.95 5.61
N PHE A 136 -0.37 -0.31 6.53
CA PHE A 136 0.26 0.97 6.18
C PHE A 136 1.41 0.79 5.19
N THR A 137 2.10 -0.36 5.14
CA THR A 137 3.11 -0.61 4.09
C THR A 137 2.47 -0.69 2.70
N LYS A 138 1.19 -1.09 2.61
CA LYS A 138 0.42 -0.98 1.35
C LYS A 138 0.19 0.48 0.98
N VAL A 139 -0.12 1.33 1.95
CA VAL A 139 -0.24 2.78 1.71
C VAL A 139 1.08 3.35 1.20
N LEU A 140 2.19 3.03 1.85
CA LEU A 140 3.53 3.45 1.42
C LEU A 140 3.88 2.95 0.02
N TYR A 141 3.56 1.69 -0.30
CA TYR A 141 3.73 1.13 -1.65
C TYR A 141 2.98 1.95 -2.70
N PHE A 142 1.66 2.14 -2.55
CA PHE A 142 0.90 2.83 -3.59
C PHE A 142 1.26 4.32 -3.75
N VAL A 143 1.66 4.98 -2.67
CA VAL A 143 2.03 6.40 -2.68
C VAL A 143 3.43 6.62 -3.22
N GLY A 144 4.42 5.81 -2.80
CA GLY A 144 5.83 6.06 -3.09
C GLY A 144 6.45 5.20 -4.18
N TYR A 145 5.82 4.08 -4.58
CA TYR A 145 6.39 3.20 -5.61
C TYR A 145 6.33 3.85 -7.00
N GLN A 146 7.45 3.75 -7.73
CA GLN A 146 7.64 4.32 -9.06
C GLN A 146 8.28 3.30 -10.01
N ARG A 147 7.49 2.87 -11.01
CA ARG A 147 7.96 1.93 -12.04
C ARG A 147 9.10 2.53 -12.86
N GLY A 148 10.06 1.69 -13.25
CA GLY A 148 11.20 2.08 -14.10
C GLY A 148 12.30 2.87 -13.39
N VAL A 149 12.15 3.19 -12.11
CA VAL A 149 13.21 3.87 -11.32
C VAL A 149 14.26 2.88 -10.81
N GLY A 150 13.86 1.64 -10.50
CA GLY A 150 14.72 0.65 -9.85
C GLY A 150 15.06 1.03 -8.40
N GLY A 151 16.11 0.41 -7.85
CA GLY A 151 16.60 0.69 -6.49
C GLY A 151 15.66 0.26 -5.35
N VAL A 152 15.96 0.76 -4.15
CA VAL A 152 15.15 0.53 -2.94
C VAL A 152 13.85 1.32 -3.07
N GLN A 153 12.72 0.63 -3.09
CA GLN A 153 11.39 1.22 -3.23
C GLN A 153 10.45 0.68 -2.16
N PRO A 154 9.40 1.42 -1.76
CA PRO A 154 8.45 0.93 -0.77
C PRO A 154 7.73 -0.28 -1.34
N LEU A 155 7.80 -1.41 -0.65
CA LEU A 155 7.08 -2.65 -0.97
C LEU A 155 6.21 -3.07 0.20
N ILE A 156 5.23 -3.91 -0.09
CA ILE A 156 4.29 -4.44 0.88
C ILE A 156 5.03 -5.47 1.75
N LEU A 157 4.89 -5.32 3.07
CA LEU A 157 5.27 -6.34 4.04
C LEU A 157 4.06 -6.65 4.90
N ASP A 158 3.38 -7.74 4.58
CA ASP A 158 2.28 -8.28 5.37
C ASP A 158 2.55 -9.74 5.78
N ARG A 159 1.58 -10.36 6.46
CA ARG A 159 1.77 -11.71 6.99
C ARG A 159 2.05 -12.74 5.89
N VAL A 160 1.47 -12.57 4.70
CA VAL A 160 1.64 -13.50 3.58
C VAL A 160 3.04 -13.36 3.02
N VAL A 161 3.49 -12.12 2.75
CA VAL A 161 4.86 -11.84 2.30
C VAL A 161 5.86 -12.33 3.33
N ALA A 162 5.75 -11.89 4.59
CA ALA A 162 6.67 -12.23 5.66
C ALA A 162 6.81 -13.74 5.88
N SER A 163 5.71 -14.50 5.81
CA SER A 163 5.73 -15.96 5.99
C SER A 163 6.48 -16.74 4.91
N ARG A 164 6.78 -16.09 3.78
CA ARG A 164 7.41 -16.71 2.61
C ARG A 164 8.76 -16.08 2.25
N LEU A 165 9.15 -15.03 2.96
CA LEU A 165 10.46 -14.42 2.77
C LEU A 165 11.56 -15.41 3.23
N PRO A 166 12.66 -15.51 2.48
CA PRO A 166 13.79 -16.30 2.93
C PRO A 166 14.56 -15.55 4.04
N ALA A 167 15.39 -16.27 4.80
CA ALA A 167 16.07 -15.71 5.98
C ALA A 167 16.94 -14.49 5.64
N GLU A 168 17.57 -14.46 4.47
CA GLU A 168 18.39 -13.36 3.98
C GLU A 168 17.61 -12.06 3.73
N ALA A 169 16.28 -12.11 3.68
CA ALA A 169 15.44 -10.91 3.60
C ALA A 169 15.34 -10.16 4.96
N GLY A 170 15.89 -10.75 6.04
CA GLY A 170 16.03 -10.09 7.34
C GLY A 170 14.72 -9.86 8.10
N VAL A 171 13.62 -10.46 7.65
CA VAL A 171 12.32 -10.41 8.34
C VAL A 171 12.19 -11.64 9.23
N SER A 172 12.18 -11.42 10.54
CA SER A 172 12.16 -12.50 11.54
C SER A 172 10.81 -12.70 12.21
N ARG A 173 9.96 -11.66 12.17
CA ARG A 173 8.65 -11.62 12.83
C ARG A 173 7.54 -11.97 11.85
N ASP A 174 6.44 -12.51 12.38
CA ASP A 174 5.21 -12.72 11.60
C ASP A 174 4.32 -11.47 11.52
N ASN A 175 4.55 -10.48 12.38
CA ASN A 175 3.79 -9.22 12.45
C ASN A 175 4.55 -8.17 13.26
N GLY A 176 4.06 -6.92 13.22
CA GLY A 176 4.59 -5.86 14.07
C GLY A 176 6.04 -5.49 13.75
N TRP A 177 6.43 -5.61 12.48
CA TRP A 177 7.80 -5.39 12.02
C TRP A 177 8.34 -4.02 12.44
N SER A 178 9.64 -3.95 12.71
CA SER A 178 10.30 -2.66 12.92
C SER A 178 10.54 -1.94 11.59
N THR A 179 10.86 -0.65 11.66
CA THR A 179 11.32 0.11 10.49
C THR A 179 12.56 -0.54 9.88
N GLU A 180 13.49 -1.01 10.70
CA GLU A 180 14.71 -1.68 10.24
C GLU A 180 14.41 -2.99 9.49
N GLU A 181 13.54 -3.85 10.03
CA GLU A 181 13.15 -5.09 9.33
C GLU A 181 12.52 -4.79 7.97
N TRP A 182 11.67 -3.76 7.90
CA TRP A 182 11.07 -3.36 6.63
C TRP A 182 12.13 -2.86 5.64
N LEU A 183 13.04 -1.98 6.06
CA LEU A 183 14.11 -1.45 5.19
C LEU A 183 15.07 -2.54 4.71
N VAL A 184 15.45 -3.49 5.57
CA VAL A 184 16.29 -4.64 5.18
C VAL A 184 15.58 -5.48 4.11
N TYR A 185 14.27 -5.72 4.25
CA TYR A 185 13.46 -6.37 3.23
C TYR A 185 13.47 -5.59 1.90
N LEU A 186 13.30 -4.26 1.93
CA LEU A 186 13.32 -3.45 0.71
C LEU A 186 14.67 -3.52 -0.02
N ARG A 187 15.78 -3.49 0.72
CA ARG A 187 17.13 -3.64 0.16
C ARG A 187 17.32 -5.03 -0.46
N TRP A 188 16.86 -6.08 0.22
CA TRP A 188 16.90 -7.45 -0.31
C TRP A 188 16.10 -7.55 -1.62
N ALA A 189 14.87 -7.05 -1.64
CA ALA A 189 14.02 -7.10 -2.84
C ALA A 189 14.62 -6.30 -4.00
N SER A 190 15.19 -5.12 -3.72
CA SER A 190 15.94 -4.34 -4.71
C SER A 190 17.11 -5.13 -5.30
N GLY A 191 17.88 -5.83 -4.47
CA GLY A 191 19.01 -6.66 -4.92
C GLY A 191 18.56 -7.82 -5.81
N GLN A 192 17.46 -8.50 -5.44
CA GLN A 192 16.86 -9.57 -6.25
C GLN A 192 16.34 -9.04 -7.59
N ALA A 193 15.68 -7.88 -7.58
CA ALA A 193 15.14 -7.25 -8.77
C ALA A 193 16.24 -6.88 -9.76
N GLN A 194 17.34 -6.29 -9.26
CA GLN A 194 18.52 -5.98 -10.04
C GLN A 194 19.14 -7.24 -10.65
N ALA A 195 19.30 -8.31 -9.87
CA ALA A 195 19.90 -9.56 -10.35
C ALA A 195 19.05 -10.25 -11.44
N ARG A 196 17.73 -10.09 -11.40
CA ARG A 196 16.78 -10.73 -12.34
C ARG A 196 16.38 -9.83 -13.51
N GLY A 197 16.72 -8.55 -13.48
CA GLY A 197 16.29 -7.57 -14.49
C GLY A 197 14.78 -7.33 -14.48
N VAL A 198 14.15 -7.35 -13.29
CA VAL A 198 12.70 -7.14 -13.10
C VAL A 198 12.44 -5.95 -12.18
N GLU A 199 11.18 -5.55 -12.08
CA GLU A 199 10.72 -4.53 -11.14
C GLU A 199 10.78 -5.04 -9.68
N PRO A 200 11.10 -4.19 -8.68
CA PRO A 200 11.11 -4.59 -7.27
C PRO A 200 9.79 -5.21 -6.80
N ASP A 201 8.64 -4.71 -7.27
CA ASP A 201 7.34 -5.27 -6.89
C ASP A 201 7.05 -6.64 -7.50
N ALA A 202 7.71 -7.02 -8.59
CA ALA A 202 7.64 -8.36 -9.13
C ALA A 202 8.32 -9.39 -8.21
N VAL A 203 9.37 -8.99 -7.46
CA VAL A 203 10.01 -9.84 -6.44
C VAL A 203 9.04 -10.10 -5.28
N GLU A 204 8.39 -9.05 -4.77
CA GLU A 204 7.35 -9.17 -3.74
C GLU A 204 6.23 -10.11 -4.19
N MET A 205 5.69 -9.92 -5.40
CA MET A 205 4.60 -10.74 -5.91
C MET A 205 5.01 -12.20 -6.14
N ALA A 206 6.24 -12.47 -6.56
CA ALA A 206 6.76 -13.83 -6.74
C ALA A 206 6.86 -14.59 -5.40
N VAL A 207 7.26 -13.92 -4.31
CA VAL A 207 7.31 -14.52 -2.96
C VAL A 207 5.93 -15.01 -2.52
N VAL A 208 4.84 -14.37 -2.96
CA VAL A 208 3.46 -14.81 -2.67
C VAL A 208 3.06 -16.07 -3.44
N HIS A 209 3.89 -16.55 -4.36
CA HIS A 209 3.50 -17.54 -5.35
C HIS A 209 4.42 -18.76 -5.42
N ASP A 210 5.64 -18.67 -4.90
CA ASP A 210 6.64 -19.75 -4.94
C ASP A 210 6.55 -20.72 -3.75
N GLY A 211 5.33 -21.03 -3.28
CA GLY A 211 5.09 -21.95 -2.15
C GLY A 211 3.91 -22.89 -2.36
#